data_AF-A0A3C0MG74-F1
#
_entry.id   AF-A0A3C0MG74-F1
#
_cell.length_a   1.000
_cell.length_b   1.000
_cell.length_c   1.000
_cell.angle_alpha   90.00
_cell.angle_beta   90.00
_cell.angle_gamma   90.00
#
_symmetry.space_group_name_H-M   'P 1'
#
loop_
_entity.id
_entity.type
_entity.pdbx_description
1 polymer ?
#
loop_
_entity_poly.entity_id
_entity_poly.type
_entity_poly.pdbx_seq_one_letter_code
_entity_poly.pdbx_strand_id
1 'polypeptide(L)'
;QIMAGVAGPLLDTFFVRSSLDRRAVVATKAATQTLSHIMKVAYYGTLASVSADLTPSIFTASILAAIAGTTLAAPILEKMTDASFRKWTQTIVLITGGASIAQGLWFWLTP
;
A
#
# COMPACT_ATOMS: atom_id res chain seq x y z
N GLN A 1 -4.48 -13.45 -0.29
CA GLN A 1 -4.02 -12.04 -0.32
C GLN A 1 -2.65 -11.81 0.33
N ILE A 2 -2.26 -12.52 1.41
CA ILE A 2 -0.97 -12.26 2.10
C ILE A 2 0.26 -12.47 1.20
N MET A 3 0.22 -13.44 0.28
CA MET A 3 1.31 -13.72 -0.67
C MET A 3 1.19 -12.98 -2.02
N ALA A 4 -0.04 -12.70 -2.49
CA ALA A 4 -0.30 -12.26 -3.88
C ALA A 4 -1.38 -11.15 -4.02
N GLY A 5 -1.85 -10.56 -2.92
CA GLY A 5 -2.89 -9.52 -2.90
C GLY A 5 -2.43 -8.18 -2.31
N VAL A 6 -3.23 -7.13 -2.47
CA VAL A 6 -2.95 -5.79 -1.92
C VAL A 6 -3.36 -5.73 -0.45
N ALA A 7 -2.42 -5.99 0.46
CA ALA A 7 -2.68 -6.07 1.90
C ALA A 7 -2.90 -4.71 2.59
N GLY A 8 -2.54 -3.59 1.95
CA GLY A 8 -2.50 -2.25 2.55
C GLY A 8 -3.86 -1.79 3.13
N PRO A 9 -4.93 -1.68 2.32
CA PRO A 9 -6.24 -1.25 2.80
C PRO A 9 -6.85 -2.20 3.86
N LEU A 10 -6.51 -3.48 3.78
CA LEU A 10 -6.96 -4.50 4.74
C LEU A 10 -6.26 -4.33 6.10
N LEU A 11 -4.94 -4.13 6.11
CA LEU A 11 -4.20 -3.75 7.32
C LEU A 11 -4.72 -2.45 7.93
N ASP A 12 -5.05 -1.47 7.09
CA ASP A 12 -5.56 -0.16 7.52
C ASP A 12 -6.85 -0.27 8.34
N THR A 13 -7.72 -1.26 8.08
CA THR A 13 -8.94 -1.47 8.88
C THR A 13 -8.66 -1.86 10.33
N PHE A 14 -7.56 -2.58 10.60
CA PHE A 14 -7.16 -2.94 11.97
C PHE A 14 -6.62 -1.73 12.74
N PHE A 15 -5.93 -0.81 12.06
CA PHE A 15 -5.45 0.44 12.68
C PHE A 15 -6.57 1.49 12.84
N VAL A 16 -7.63 1.42 12.03
CA VAL A 16 -8.78 2.33 12.15
C VAL A 16 -9.52 2.16 13.47
N ARG A 17 -9.35 1.08 14.24
CA ARG A 17 -9.94 0.94 15.59
C ARG A 17 -8.92 0.80 16.72
N SER A 18 -7.62 0.92 16.43
CA SER A 18 -6.60 0.79 17.47
C SER A 18 -6.51 2.04 18.33
N SER A 19 -6.04 1.89 19.58
CA SER A 19 -5.70 2.97 20.50
C SER A 19 -4.25 3.46 20.32
N LEU A 20 -3.61 3.09 19.21
CA LEU A 20 -2.22 3.44 18.92
C LEU A 20 -2.12 4.89 18.44
N ASP A 21 -1.04 5.57 18.81
CA ASP A 21 -0.72 6.89 18.27
C ASP A 21 -0.34 6.80 16.78
N ARG A 22 -0.35 7.93 16.07
CA ARG A 22 -0.08 7.93 14.61
C ARG A 22 1.29 7.34 14.25
N ARG A 23 2.28 7.49 15.14
CA ARG A 23 3.66 7.02 14.92
C ARG A 23 3.73 5.50 15.04
N ALA A 24 3.11 4.92 16.06
CA ALA A 24 3.01 3.47 16.19
C ALA A 24 2.24 2.86 15.02
N VAL A 25 1.12 3.48 14.58
CA VAL A 25 0.39 3.02 13.39
C VAL A 25 1.29 3.00 12.16
N VAL A 26 2.04 4.08 11.90
CA VAL A 26 2.93 4.17 10.73
C VAL A 26 4.09 3.19 10.83
N ALA A 27 4.69 3.03 12.02
CA ALA A 27 5.77 2.06 12.24
C ALA A 27 5.29 0.62 12.02
N THR A 28 4.13 0.24 12.56
CA THR A 28 3.57 -1.12 12.37
C THR A 28 3.17 -1.35 10.91
N LYS A 29 2.59 -0.36 10.23
CA LYS A 29 2.33 -0.45 8.79
C LYS A 29 3.60 -0.64 7.98
N ALA A 30 4.65 0.11 8.28
CA ALA A 30 5.93 -0.02 7.60
C ALA A 30 6.54 -1.41 7.81
N ALA A 31 6.56 -1.92 9.05
CA ALA A 31 7.09 -3.25 9.35
C ALA A 31 6.31 -4.37 8.62
N THR A 32 4.98 -4.33 8.68
CA THR A 32 4.13 -5.32 8.01
C THR A 32 4.22 -5.25 6.49
N GLN A 33 4.29 -4.04 5.91
CA GLN A 33 4.47 -3.87 4.47
C GLN A 33 5.84 -4.33 4.01
N THR A 34 6.93 -4.03 4.73
CA THR A 34 8.27 -4.51 4.38
C THR A 34 8.29 -6.04 4.34
N LEU A 35 7.73 -6.70 5.35
CA LEU A 35 7.62 -8.17 5.36
C LEU A 35 6.80 -8.68 4.16
N SER A 36 5.64 -8.07 3.88
CA SER A 36 4.79 -8.46 2.74
C SER A 36 5.50 -8.25 1.40
N HIS A 37 6.24 -7.16 1.22
CA HIS A 37 6.99 -6.87 0.00
C HIS A 37 8.15 -7.85 -0.20
N ILE A 38 8.89 -8.21 0.85
CA ILE A 38 9.93 -9.24 0.79
C ILE A 38 9.33 -10.56 0.30
N MET A 39 8.20 -10.99 0.89
CA MET A 39 7.53 -12.23 0.47
C MET A 39 7.04 -12.17 -0.98
N LYS A 40 6.52 -11.02 -1.44
CA LYS A 40 6.09 -10.82 -2.82
C LYS A 40 7.26 -10.84 -3.80
N VAL A 41 8.39 -10.22 -3.46
CA VAL A 41 9.60 -10.24 -4.29
C VAL A 41 10.13 -11.67 -4.41
N ALA A 42 10.15 -12.44 -3.33
CA ALA A 42 10.53 -13.85 -3.39
C ALA A 42 9.56 -14.65 -4.28
N TYR A 43 8.26 -14.52 -4.06
CA TYR A 43 7.23 -15.24 -4.82
C TYR A 43 7.24 -14.88 -6.31
N TYR A 44 7.05 -13.60 -6.64
CA TYR A 44 6.99 -13.16 -8.03
C TYR A 44 8.35 -13.16 -8.71
N GLY A 45 9.46 -13.01 -7.98
CA GLY A 45 10.80 -13.17 -8.54
C GLY A 45 11.02 -14.57 -9.11
N THR A 46 10.57 -15.61 -8.40
CA THR A 46 10.63 -17.00 -8.90
C THR A 46 9.69 -17.27 -10.08
N LEU A 47 8.58 -16.54 -10.19
CA LEU A 47 7.65 -16.65 -11.33
C LEU A 47 8.14 -15.86 -12.55
N ALA A 48 8.70 -14.67 -12.32
CA ALA A 48 9.19 -13.77 -13.36
C ALA A 48 10.39 -14.36 -14.12
N SER A 49 11.20 -15.19 -13.46
CA SER A 49 12.33 -15.91 -14.09
C SER A 49 11.89 -16.95 -15.14
N VAL A 50 10.58 -17.19 -15.29
CA VAL A 50 10.03 -18.17 -16.24
C VAL A 50 9.57 -17.53 -17.56
N SER A 51 9.16 -16.25 -17.59
CA SER A 51 8.59 -15.66 -18.82
C SER A 51 8.37 -14.13 -18.83
N ALA A 52 8.90 -13.36 -17.87
CA ALA A 52 8.57 -11.93 -17.77
C ALA A 52 9.64 -11.03 -18.41
N ASP A 53 9.25 -10.28 -19.45
CA ASP A 53 10.08 -9.24 -20.09
C ASP A 53 10.10 -7.97 -19.21
N LEU A 54 10.73 -8.06 -18.04
CA LEU A 54 10.85 -6.96 -17.08
C LEU A 54 12.18 -6.25 -17.27
N THR A 55 12.14 -5.03 -17.82
CA THR A 55 13.34 -4.21 -17.94
C THR A 55 13.82 -3.75 -16.55
N PRO A 56 15.13 -3.83 -16.23
CA PRO A 56 15.69 -3.36 -14.95
C PRO A 56 15.29 -1.93 -14.55
N SER A 57 14.98 -1.08 -15.53
CA SER A 57 14.51 0.30 -15.32
C SER A 57 13.21 0.39 -14.54
N ILE A 58 12.29 -0.56 -14.70
CA ILE A 58 10.99 -0.57 -13.99
C ILE A 58 11.22 -0.78 -12.49
N PHE A 59 12.14 -1.66 -12.11
CA PHE A 59 12.49 -1.88 -10.70
C PHE A 59 13.12 -0.62 -10.11
N THR A 60 14.07 0.00 -10.80
CA THR A 60 14.69 1.26 -10.36
C THR A 60 13.65 2.37 -10.19
N ALA A 61 12.77 2.55 -11.18
CA ALA A 61 11.70 3.55 -11.11
C ALA A 61 10.75 3.27 -9.93
N SER A 62 10.39 2.02 -9.70
CA SER A 62 9.51 1.61 -8.59
C SER A 62 10.17 1.86 -7.22
N ILE A 63 11.45 1.56 -7.07
CA ILE A 63 12.21 1.82 -5.84
C ILE A 63 12.29 3.33 -5.57
N LEU A 64 12.64 4.12 -6.59
CA LEU A 64 12.70 5.58 -6.46
C LEU A 64 11.34 6.19 -6.12
N ALA A 65 10.27 5.73 -6.76
CA ALA A 65 8.92 6.16 -6.45
C ALA A 65 8.52 5.82 -5.00
N ALA A 66 8.87 4.63 -4.52
CA ALA A 66 8.61 4.22 -3.14
C ALA A 66 9.38 5.08 -2.12
N ILE A 67 10.67 5.34 -2.38
CA ILE A 67 11.49 6.23 -1.54
C ILE A 67 10.94 7.65 -1.55
N ALA A 68 10.61 8.19 -2.72
CA ALA A 68 10.06 9.53 -2.84
C ALA A 68 8.73 9.65 -2.09
N GLY A 69 7.80 8.71 -2.29
CA GLY A 69 6.50 8.71 -1.62
C GLY A 69 6.61 8.66 -0.09
N THR A 70 7.48 7.80 0.44
CA THR A 70 7.69 7.68 1.90
C THR A 70 8.39 8.89 2.49
N THR A 71 9.39 9.44 1.79
CA THR A 71 10.14 10.62 2.24
C THR A 71 9.26 11.88 2.24
N LEU A 72 8.46 12.08 1.19
CA LEU A 72 7.59 13.25 1.06
C LEU A 72 6.40 13.20 2.05
N ALA A 73 5.98 12.01 2.47
CA ALA A 73 4.90 11.85 3.45
C ALA A 73 5.32 12.21 4.89
N ALA A 74 6.60 12.06 5.24
CA ALA A 74 7.11 12.30 6.59
C ALA A 74 6.83 13.72 7.13
N PRO A 75 7.20 14.82 6.45
CA PRO A 75 6.96 16.17 6.96
C PRO A 75 5.46 16.54 7.02
N ILE A 76 4.64 15.92 6.18
CA ILE A 76 3.18 16.10 6.24
C ILE A 76 2.65 15.45 7.52
N LEU A 77 3.05 14.20 7.80
CA LEU A 77 2.62 13.44 8.97
C LEU A 77 3.00 14.11 10.30
N GLU A 78 4.18 14.74 10.36
CA GLU A 78 4.64 15.47 11.55
C GLU A 78 3.72 16.63 11.91
N LYS A 79 3.18 17.31 10.89
CA LYS A 79 2.27 18.46 11.04
C LYS A 79 0.81 18.06 11.30
N MET A 80 0.47 16.77 11.19
CA MET A 80 -0.89 16.29 11.39
C MET A 80 -1.19 16.00 12.86
N THR A 81 -2.39 16.37 13.29
CA THR A 81 -2.99 15.86 14.53
C THR A 81 -3.52 14.44 14.31
N ASP A 82 -3.67 13.68 15.40
CA ASP A 82 -4.14 12.29 15.31
C ASP A 82 -5.58 12.19 14.76
N ALA A 83 -6.44 13.17 15.09
CA ALA A 83 -7.79 13.26 14.55
C ALA A 83 -7.78 13.48 13.02
N SER A 84 -6.96 14.42 12.54
CA SER A 84 -6.79 14.66 11.10
C SER A 84 -6.20 13.45 10.39
N PHE A 85 -5.20 12.79 10.99
CA PHE A 85 -4.59 11.57 10.45
C PHE A 85 -5.65 10.47 10.24
N ARG A 86 -6.52 10.25 11.23
CA ARG A 86 -7.56 9.23 11.14
C ARG A 86 -8.61 9.56 10.09
N LYS A 87 -9.07 10.82 10.04
CA LYS A 87 -10.04 11.28 9.03
C LYS A 87 -9.48 11.11 7.62
N TRP A 88 -8.25 11.56 7.37
CA TRP A 88 -7.60 11.41 6.06
C TRP A 88 -7.41 9.95 5.67
N THR A 89 -6.92 9.12 6.59
CA THR A 89 -6.74 7.69 6.35
C THR A 89 -8.05 7.01 5.94
N GLN A 90 -9.15 7.28 6.67
CA GLN A 90 -10.46 6.73 6.35
C GLN A 90 -10.97 7.19 4.97
N THR A 91 -10.85 8.47 4.67
CA THR A 91 -11.27 9.04 3.38
C THR A 91 -10.49 8.42 2.22
N ILE A 92 -9.16 8.31 2.34
CA ILE A 92 -8.31 7.73 1.29
C ILE A 92 -8.66 6.26 1.04
N VAL A 93 -8.83 5.47 2.10
CA VAL A 93 -9.22 4.06 1.99
C VAL A 93 -10.59 3.93 1.33
N LEU A 94 -11.56 4.76 1.70
CA LEU A 94 -12.91 4.73 1.13
C LEU A 94 -12.91 5.08 -0.36
N ILE A 95 -12.19 6.14 -0.75
CA ILE A 95 -12.08 6.56 -2.16
C ILE A 95 -11.41 5.47 -2.98
N THR A 96 -10.29 4.92 -2.49
CA THR A 96 -9.53 3.89 -3.23
C THR A 96 -10.35 2.62 -3.37
N GLY A 97 -11.00 2.17 -2.28
CA GLY A 97 -11.90 1.01 -2.32
C GLY A 97 -13.09 1.22 -3.25
N GLY A 98 -13.74 2.39 -3.21
CA GLY A 98 -14.84 2.74 -4.10
C GLY A 98 -14.42 2.75 -5.57
N ALA A 99 -13.25 3.32 -5.89
CA ALA A 99 -12.70 3.33 -7.24
C ALA A 99 -12.39 1.92 -7.75
N SER A 100 -11.79 1.05 -6.92
CA SER A 100 -11.53 -0.35 -7.29
C SER A 100 -12.82 -1.15 -7.54
N ILE A 101 -13.86 -0.94 -6.73
CA ILE A 101 -15.17 -1.58 -6.95
C ILE A 101 -15.78 -1.10 -8.27
N ALA A 102 -15.78 0.21 -8.51
CA ALA A 102 -16.30 0.78 -9.76
C ALA A 102 -15.55 0.24 -10.99
N GLN A 103 -14.23 0.16 -10.92
CA GLN A 103 -13.40 -0.41 -11.99
C GLN A 103 -13.70 -1.90 -12.21
N GLY A 104 -13.87 -2.67 -11.13
CA GLY A 104 -14.26 -4.08 -11.21
C GLY A 104 -15.64 -4.27 -11.84
N LEU A 105 -16.63 -3.45 -11.47
CA LEU A 105 -17.96 -3.47 -12.09
C LEU A 105 -17.89 -3.11 -13.57
N TRP A 106 -17.09 -2.10 -13.92
CA TRP A 106 -16.91 -1.69 -15.30
C TRP A 106 -16.39 -2.85 -16.16
N PHE A 107 -15.29 -3.49 -15.76
CA PHE A 107 -14.75 -4.66 -16.47
C PHE A 107 -15.69 -5.86 -16.52
N TRP A 108 -16.57 -6.02 -15.53
CA TRP A 108 -17.56 -7.09 -15.54
C TRP A 108 -18.72 -6.83 -16.53
N LEU A 109 -19.08 -5.56 -16.73
CA LEU A 109 -20.17 -5.14 -17.61
C LEU A 109 -19.73 -4.92 -19.07
N THR A 110 -18.46 -4.59 -19.30
CA THR A 110 -17.86 -4.42 -20.63
C THR A 110 -16.82 -5.52 -20.89
N PRO A 111 -17.23 -6.67 -21.48
CA PRO A 111 -16.31 -7.77 -21.79
C PRO A 111 -15.25 -7.39 -22.82
#